data_AF-A0A2N9F7F9-F1
#
_entry.id   AF-A0A2N9F7F9-F1
#
_cell.length_a   1.000
_cell.length_b   1.000
_cell.length_c   1.000
_cell.angle_alpha   90.00
_cell.angle_beta   90.00
_cell.angle_gamma   90.00
#
_symmetry.space_group_name_H-M   'P 1'
#
loop_
_entity.id
_entity.type
_entity.pdbx_description
1 polymer ?
#
loop_
_entity_poly.entity_id
_entity_poly.type
_entity_poly.pdbx_seq_one_letter_code
_entity_poly.pdbx_strand_id
1 'polypeptide(L)'
;MTIQAPFLLCLLALAAFWTSTQGAKPTHYSIPFNRTSFPPGFIFGVGSAAYQTEGAAYIDGKGPSIWDTFTRKQSGKIEGGGNVDVAEDVYHRYKTAVSWLFIYPKGIREFLLYIKKNYNNPEIFITENGMADANNISLPVKDALKDSLRIRYHYGHLSYILKAIKEGVNVKGYYIWSFLDDFEWNSGYTVRFGLTYIDFKNNLKRYLKYSAYWFKMFLLK
;
A
#
# COMPACT_ATOMS: atom_id res chain seq x y z
N MET A 1 -36.40 26.31 55.22
CA MET A 1 -35.67 27.39 54.52
C MET A 1 -34.23 27.30 55.00
N THR A 2 -33.34 26.60 54.31
CA THR A 2 -32.49 27.15 53.24
C THR A 2 -31.89 26.02 52.39
N ILE A 3 -31.37 26.40 51.23
CA ILE A 3 -31.27 25.58 50.02
C ILE A 3 -30.02 24.70 50.01
N GLN A 4 -30.28 23.43 49.72
CA GLN A 4 -29.45 22.36 49.15
C GLN A 4 -28.11 22.76 48.50
N ALA A 5 -27.04 22.12 48.98
CA ALA A 5 -25.72 22.07 48.34
C ALA A 5 -25.57 20.82 47.43
N PRO A 6 -26.04 20.84 46.17
CA PRO A 6 -25.43 19.99 45.15
C PRO A 6 -25.12 20.73 43.84
N PHE A 7 -25.17 22.06 43.79
CA PHE A 7 -24.92 22.80 42.54
C PHE A 7 -23.44 23.16 42.26
N LEU A 8 -22.54 23.03 43.24
CA LEU A 8 -21.12 23.33 43.03
C LEU A 8 -20.31 22.18 42.42
N LEU A 9 -20.82 20.94 42.43
CA LEU A 9 -20.15 19.78 41.83
C LEU A 9 -20.42 19.60 40.33
N CYS A 10 -21.52 20.16 39.80
CA CYS A 10 -21.82 20.09 38.37
C CYS A 10 -20.97 21.07 37.52
N LEU A 11 -20.50 22.18 38.09
CA LEU A 11 -19.68 23.15 37.34
C LEU A 11 -18.21 22.73 37.21
N LEU A 12 -17.68 21.92 38.14
CA LEU A 12 -16.34 21.35 38.02
C LEU A 12 -16.27 20.15 37.07
N ALA A 13 -17.39 19.46 36.84
CA ALA A 13 -17.47 18.36 35.87
C ALA A 13 -17.56 18.84 34.41
N LEU A 14 -18.06 20.06 34.16
CA LEU A 14 -18.16 20.65 32.83
C LEU A 14 -16.86 21.36 32.38
N ALA A 15 -16.00 21.77 33.30
CA ALA A 15 -14.68 22.35 32.98
C ALA A 15 -13.61 21.29 32.63
N ALA A 16 -13.87 20.00 32.90
CA ALA A 16 -12.93 18.90 32.64
C ALA A 16 -13.00 18.33 31.20
N PHE A 17 -13.94 18.79 30.37
CA PHE A 17 -14.09 18.35 28.97
C PHE A 17 -13.52 19.31 27.92
N TRP A 18 -12.72 20.30 28.36
CA TRP A 18 -11.92 21.15 27.48
C TRP A 18 -10.42 20.92 27.69
N THR A 19 -10.02 19.67 27.91
CA THR A 19 -8.66 19.23 27.63
C THR A 19 -8.56 18.90 26.16
N SER A 20 -8.27 19.93 25.38
CA SER A 20 -7.60 19.86 24.09
C SER A 20 -7.73 18.53 23.34
N THR A 21 -8.69 18.40 22.43
CA THR A 21 -8.40 17.70 21.19
C THR A 21 -7.46 18.57 20.37
N GLN A 22 -6.24 18.77 20.88
CA GLN A 22 -5.10 18.87 19.99
C GLN A 22 -5.10 17.54 19.27
N GLY A 23 -5.77 17.49 18.10
CA GLY A 23 -5.58 16.42 17.15
C GLY A 23 -4.09 16.19 17.09
N ALA A 24 -3.66 14.97 17.42
CA ALA A 24 -2.26 14.65 17.62
C ALA A 24 -1.47 15.33 16.51
N LYS A 25 -0.69 16.37 16.88
CA LYS A 25 0.24 16.99 15.94
C LYS A 25 1.07 15.83 15.40
N PRO A 26 1.18 15.67 14.06
CA PRO A 26 1.91 14.55 13.50
C PRO A 26 3.27 14.54 14.17
N THR A 27 3.49 13.54 15.04
CA THR A 27 4.75 13.41 15.74
C THR A 27 5.81 13.37 14.66
N HIS A 28 6.79 14.25 14.79
CA HIS A 28 7.94 14.30 13.90
C HIS A 28 8.46 12.87 13.70
N TYR A 29 8.14 12.26 12.57
CA TYR A 29 8.90 11.13 12.06
C TYR A 29 10.26 11.71 11.69
N SER A 30 11.14 11.91 12.69
CA SER A 30 12.56 11.95 12.43
C SER A 30 12.89 10.58 11.86
N ILE A 31 12.86 10.46 10.53
CA ILE A 31 13.11 9.19 9.86
C ILE A 31 14.57 8.86 10.20
N PRO A 32 14.86 7.87 11.06
CA PRO A 32 16.21 7.67 11.57
C PRO A 32 17.14 7.06 10.51
N PHE A 33 16.60 6.74 9.33
CA PHE A 33 17.32 6.41 8.11
C PHE A 33 16.52 6.91 6.90
N ASN A 34 17.19 7.29 5.82
CA ASN A 34 16.54 7.75 4.59
C ASN A 34 17.27 7.13 3.38
N ARG A 35 17.05 7.65 2.18
CA ARG A 35 17.74 7.21 0.96
C ARG A 35 19.28 7.15 1.12
N THR A 36 19.90 8.11 1.82
CA THR A 36 21.37 8.18 1.97
C THR A 36 21.92 7.09 2.88
N SER A 37 21.06 6.40 3.63
CA SER A 37 21.46 5.25 4.44
C SER A 37 21.70 3.98 3.62
N PHE A 38 21.28 3.95 2.35
CA PHE A 38 21.49 2.85 1.42
C PHE A 38 22.74 3.08 0.55
N PRO A 39 23.35 2.01 -0.01
CA PRO A 39 24.55 2.15 -0.83
C PRO A 39 24.37 3.13 -2.00
N PRO A 40 25.44 3.81 -2.43
CA PRO A 40 25.43 4.56 -3.68
C PRO A 40 24.92 3.70 -4.83
N GLY A 41 24.05 4.28 -5.66
CA GLY A 41 23.42 3.56 -6.77
C GLY A 41 22.22 2.68 -6.40
N PHE A 42 21.84 2.56 -5.12
CA PHE A 42 20.63 1.83 -4.74
C PHE A 42 19.38 2.47 -5.38
N ILE A 43 18.59 1.64 -6.06
CA ILE A 43 17.41 2.07 -6.82
C ILE A 43 16.16 1.94 -5.94
N PHE A 44 15.38 3.00 -5.90
CA PHE A 44 14.06 3.00 -5.30
C PHE A 44 13.04 3.29 -6.38
N GLY A 45 11.96 2.52 -6.40
CA GLY A 45 10.88 2.71 -7.34
C GLY A 45 9.54 2.29 -6.77
N VAL A 46 8.54 2.36 -7.64
CA VAL A 46 7.17 1.88 -7.41
C VAL A 46 6.80 1.02 -8.62
N GLY A 47 6.21 -0.15 -8.36
CA GLY A 47 5.71 -1.06 -9.37
C GLY A 47 4.18 -1.00 -9.52
N SER A 48 3.67 -1.60 -10.59
CA SER A 48 2.27 -1.98 -10.81
C SER A 48 2.28 -3.09 -11.89
N ALA A 49 1.26 -3.95 -11.98
CA ALA A 49 1.18 -4.89 -13.10
C ALA A 49 0.71 -4.17 -14.36
N ALA A 50 1.26 -4.56 -15.51
CA ALA A 50 0.86 -4.02 -16.81
C ALA A 50 -0.66 -4.11 -17.03
N TYR A 51 -1.30 -5.21 -16.63
CA TYR A 51 -2.75 -5.36 -16.74
C TYR A 51 -3.54 -4.47 -15.76
N GLN A 52 -2.99 -4.19 -14.58
CA GLN A 52 -3.59 -3.34 -13.54
C GLN A 52 -3.55 -1.84 -13.90
N THR A 53 -2.52 -1.41 -14.62
CA THR A 53 -2.37 -0.02 -15.09
C THR A 53 -3.25 0.27 -16.32
N GLU A 54 -3.57 -0.75 -17.13
CA GLU A 54 -4.12 -0.58 -18.47
C GLU A 54 -5.58 -1.10 -18.62
N GLY A 55 -6.45 -0.93 -17.62
CA GLY A 55 -7.86 -1.37 -17.73
C GLY A 55 -8.69 -0.65 -18.82
N ALA A 56 -9.83 -1.27 -19.19
CA ALA A 56 -10.92 -0.72 -20.02
C ALA A 56 -10.65 -0.44 -21.53
N ALA A 57 -9.97 -1.34 -22.25
CA ALA A 57 -9.70 -1.25 -23.70
C ALA A 57 -10.91 -0.90 -24.58
N TYR A 58 -12.09 -1.38 -24.19
CA TYR A 58 -13.33 -1.26 -24.94
C TYR A 58 -14.42 -0.46 -24.22
N ILE A 59 -14.11 0.07 -23.03
CA ILE A 59 -15.09 0.76 -22.19
C ILE A 59 -14.67 2.21 -21.94
N ASP A 60 -13.36 2.53 -21.83
CA ASP A 60 -12.93 3.93 -21.69
C ASP A 60 -11.44 4.16 -22.06
N GLY A 61 -11.20 4.81 -23.20
CA GLY A 61 -9.98 5.55 -23.52
C GLY A 61 -8.65 4.80 -23.70
N LYS A 62 -8.51 3.52 -23.30
CA LYS A 62 -7.24 2.76 -23.33
C LYS A 62 -6.78 2.36 -24.74
N GLY A 63 -7.71 1.96 -25.61
CA GLY A 63 -7.38 1.28 -26.87
C GLY A 63 -6.76 -0.12 -26.65
N PRO A 64 -6.68 -0.99 -27.67
CA PRO A 64 -6.22 -2.37 -27.50
C PRO A 64 -4.72 -2.46 -27.12
N SER A 65 -4.37 -3.28 -26.12
CA SER A 65 -2.99 -3.62 -25.76
C SER A 65 -2.57 -5.03 -26.23
N ILE A 66 -1.28 -5.34 -26.08
CA ILE A 66 -0.70 -6.64 -26.48
C ILE A 66 -1.41 -7.78 -25.74
N TRP A 67 -1.77 -7.59 -24.47
CA TRP A 67 -2.52 -8.58 -23.67
C TRP A 67 -3.94 -8.78 -24.18
N ASP A 68 -4.66 -7.71 -24.58
CA ASP A 68 -6.01 -7.82 -25.18
C ASP A 68 -5.97 -8.56 -26.53
N THR A 69 -4.85 -8.46 -27.24
CA THR A 69 -4.65 -9.14 -28.53
C THR A 69 -4.26 -10.60 -28.33
N PHE A 70 -3.34 -10.87 -27.42
CA PHE A 70 -2.83 -12.21 -27.12
C PHE A 70 -3.93 -13.14 -26.61
N THR A 71 -4.70 -12.68 -25.62
CA THR A 71 -5.78 -13.44 -24.98
C THR A 71 -6.92 -13.78 -25.93
N ARG A 72 -7.27 -12.90 -26.87
CA ARG A 72 -8.28 -13.18 -27.90
C ARG A 72 -7.78 -14.06 -29.03
N LYS A 73 -6.52 -13.91 -29.46
CA LYS A 73 -5.96 -14.71 -30.55
C LYS A 73 -5.54 -16.12 -30.13
N GLN A 74 -5.38 -16.37 -28.82
CA GLN A 74 -4.92 -17.66 -28.30
C GLN A 74 -5.95 -18.32 -27.37
N SER A 75 -7.19 -18.52 -27.85
CA SER A 75 -8.22 -19.29 -27.16
C SER A 75 -7.69 -20.67 -26.75
N GLY A 76 -7.75 -21.00 -25.46
CA GLY A 76 -7.27 -22.28 -24.90
C GLY A 76 -5.93 -22.24 -24.16
N LYS A 77 -5.26 -21.09 -24.08
CA LYS A 77 -4.08 -20.88 -23.21
C LYS A 77 -4.44 -20.39 -21.80
N ILE A 78 -5.71 -20.08 -21.57
CA ILE A 78 -6.29 -19.70 -20.28
C ILE A 78 -7.05 -20.93 -19.76
N GLU A 79 -6.77 -21.35 -18.54
CA GLU A 79 -7.50 -22.44 -17.88
C GLU A 79 -8.99 -22.11 -17.86
N GLY A 80 -9.84 -22.99 -18.41
CA GLY A 80 -11.28 -22.73 -18.59
C GLY A 80 -11.67 -22.08 -19.93
N GLY A 81 -10.73 -21.79 -20.83
CA GLY A 81 -11.02 -21.43 -22.23
C GLY A 81 -11.65 -20.05 -22.46
N GLY A 82 -11.67 -19.18 -21.43
CA GLY A 82 -12.21 -17.82 -21.53
C GLY A 82 -11.33 -16.85 -22.32
N ASN A 83 -11.86 -15.63 -22.50
CA ASN A 83 -11.09 -14.45 -22.92
C ASN A 83 -11.15 -13.40 -21.79
N VAL A 84 -10.30 -12.38 -21.83
CA VAL A 84 -10.27 -11.33 -20.79
C VAL A 84 -11.13 -10.10 -21.13
N ASP A 85 -12.00 -10.18 -22.15
CA ASP A 85 -12.88 -9.06 -22.54
C ASP A 85 -13.85 -8.69 -21.40
N VAL A 86 -14.14 -9.64 -20.51
CA VAL A 86 -14.73 -9.43 -19.18
C VAL A 86 -13.87 -10.22 -18.19
N ALA A 87 -12.96 -9.54 -17.47
CA ALA A 87 -11.95 -10.23 -16.65
C ALA A 87 -12.56 -11.13 -15.55
N GLU A 88 -13.80 -10.90 -15.09
CA GLU A 88 -14.66 -11.81 -14.32
C GLU A 88 -16.05 -11.17 -14.11
N ASP A 89 -17.15 -11.92 -14.24
CA ASP A 89 -18.49 -11.51 -13.77
C ASP A 89 -18.62 -11.76 -12.26
N VAL A 90 -18.13 -10.80 -11.46
CA VAL A 90 -18.14 -10.89 -9.98
C VAL A 90 -19.32 -10.16 -9.32
N TYR A 91 -20.35 -9.73 -10.07
CA TYR A 91 -21.51 -9.01 -9.49
C TYR A 91 -22.30 -9.84 -8.45
N HIS A 92 -21.97 -11.13 -8.29
CA HIS A 92 -22.73 -12.09 -7.49
C HIS A 92 -21.93 -12.87 -6.42
N ARG A 93 -20.68 -12.48 -6.04
CA ARG A 93 -19.92 -13.19 -4.99
C ARG A 93 -19.19 -12.25 -4.02
N TYR A 94 -19.21 -12.57 -2.71
CA TYR A 94 -18.74 -11.72 -1.60
C TYR A 94 -17.50 -12.26 -0.84
N LYS A 95 -16.68 -11.31 -0.31
CA LYS A 95 -15.61 -11.28 0.76
C LYS A 95 -14.13 -11.32 0.30
N THR A 96 -13.08 -10.64 0.84
CA THR A 96 -12.77 -9.59 1.90
C THR A 96 -11.33 -8.99 1.69
N ALA A 97 -10.85 -8.14 2.65
CA ALA A 97 -9.46 -8.02 3.12
C ALA A 97 -8.65 -9.34 3.11
N VAL A 98 -7.47 -9.34 2.50
CA VAL A 98 -6.68 -10.56 2.20
C VAL A 98 -6.12 -11.24 3.45
N SER A 99 -6.48 -12.50 3.67
CA SER A 99 -6.14 -13.29 4.88
C SER A 99 -4.74 -13.87 4.90
N TRP A 100 -4.05 -13.90 3.75
CA TRP A 100 -2.73 -14.54 3.61
C TRP A 100 -1.57 -13.57 3.86
N LEU A 101 -1.81 -12.26 3.85
CA LEU A 101 -0.76 -11.24 3.94
C LEU A 101 -0.56 -10.76 5.38
N PHE A 102 0.43 -11.34 6.05
CA PHE A 102 0.83 -10.94 7.41
C PHE A 102 2.04 -10.00 7.40
N ILE A 103 2.03 -8.99 8.28
CA ILE A 103 3.14 -8.04 8.39
C ILE A 103 4.28 -8.66 9.20
N TYR A 104 5.32 -9.14 8.52
CA TYR A 104 6.51 -9.72 9.16
C TYR A 104 7.82 -9.19 8.55
N PRO A 105 8.24 -7.96 8.89
CA PRO A 105 9.41 -7.33 8.28
C PRO A 105 10.73 -8.09 8.47
N LYS A 106 10.87 -8.88 9.54
CA LYS A 106 12.06 -9.71 9.76
C LYS A 106 12.23 -10.79 8.69
N GLY A 107 11.12 -11.30 8.13
CA GLY A 107 11.12 -12.37 7.14
C GLY A 107 11.86 -12.00 5.85
N ILE A 108 11.76 -10.74 5.39
CA ILE A 108 12.47 -10.32 4.17
C ILE A 108 13.99 -10.39 4.36
N ARG A 109 14.51 -10.05 5.55
CA ARG A 109 15.94 -10.20 5.85
C ARG A 109 16.36 -11.66 5.90
N GLU A 110 15.57 -12.51 6.56
CA GLU A 110 15.84 -13.95 6.65
C GLU A 110 15.87 -14.60 5.27
N PHE A 111 14.93 -14.24 4.40
CA PHE A 111 14.90 -14.68 3.01
C PHE A 111 16.11 -14.20 2.20
N LEU A 112 16.49 -12.92 2.32
CA LEU A 112 17.66 -12.35 1.67
C LEU A 112 18.98 -13.02 2.12
N LEU A 113 19.13 -13.29 3.42
CA LEU A 113 20.27 -14.04 3.96
C LEU A 113 20.28 -15.50 3.49
N TYR A 114 19.10 -16.12 3.36
CA TYR A 114 18.96 -17.45 2.77
C TYR A 114 19.40 -17.47 1.31
N ILE A 115 18.98 -16.48 0.49
CA ILE A 115 19.42 -16.36 -0.90
C ILE A 115 20.94 -16.21 -0.96
N LYS A 116 21.50 -15.30 -0.15
CA LYS A 116 22.95 -15.10 -0.06
C LYS A 116 23.69 -16.41 0.22
N LYS A 117 23.25 -17.16 1.23
CA LYS A 117 23.89 -18.39 1.69
C LYS A 117 23.82 -19.53 0.66
N ASN A 118 22.69 -19.66 -0.03
CA ASN A 118 22.41 -20.86 -0.83
C ASN A 118 22.55 -20.65 -2.35
N TYR A 119 22.66 -19.40 -2.83
CA TYR A 119 22.65 -19.07 -4.26
C TYR A 119 23.80 -18.15 -4.68
N ASN A 120 24.94 -18.23 -3.98
CA ASN A 120 26.17 -17.47 -4.31
C ASN A 120 26.00 -15.94 -4.30
N ASN A 121 25.16 -15.42 -3.39
CA ASN A 121 24.92 -13.98 -3.21
C ASN A 121 24.71 -13.21 -4.54
N PRO A 122 23.68 -13.59 -5.32
CA PRO A 122 23.44 -12.99 -6.61
C PRO A 122 23.03 -11.52 -6.43
N GLU A 123 23.06 -10.77 -7.52
CA GLU A 123 22.45 -9.45 -7.54
C GLU A 123 20.93 -9.55 -7.38
N ILE A 124 20.35 -8.80 -6.44
CA ILE A 124 18.92 -8.89 -6.09
C ILE A 124 18.23 -7.53 -6.27
N PHE A 125 17.08 -7.57 -6.95
CA PHE A 125 16.09 -6.49 -6.96
C PHE A 125 14.81 -7.00 -6.29
N ILE A 126 14.32 -6.25 -5.30
CA ILE A 126 13.02 -6.53 -4.68
C ILE A 126 11.98 -5.80 -5.54
N THR A 127 11.41 -6.52 -6.50
CA THR A 127 10.51 -5.96 -7.51
C THR A 127 9.11 -5.64 -6.98
N GLU A 128 8.69 -6.32 -5.90
CA GLU A 128 7.41 -6.08 -5.24
C GLU A 128 7.53 -6.26 -3.73
N ASN A 129 7.03 -5.27 -3.00
CA ASN A 129 6.78 -5.40 -1.56
C ASN A 129 5.71 -4.36 -1.17
N GLY A 130 4.62 -4.81 -0.56
CA GLY A 130 3.44 -3.98 -0.36
C GLY A 130 2.45 -4.57 0.64
N MET A 131 1.45 -3.75 0.99
CA MET A 131 0.34 -4.20 1.82
C MET A 131 -1.01 -3.66 1.35
N ALA A 132 -2.03 -4.50 1.52
CA ALA A 132 -3.42 -4.18 1.25
C ALA A 132 -4.06 -3.45 2.44
N ASP A 133 -4.76 -2.36 2.17
CA ASP A 133 -5.84 -1.90 3.03
C ASP A 133 -7.17 -2.48 2.56
N ALA A 134 -8.10 -2.70 3.49
CA ALA A 134 -9.49 -2.99 3.13
C ALA A 134 -10.13 -1.76 2.47
N ASN A 135 -10.86 -1.95 1.38
CA ASN A 135 -11.63 -0.87 0.77
C ASN A 135 -12.89 -0.59 1.61
N ASN A 136 -12.83 0.42 2.48
CA ASN A 136 -14.00 0.87 3.24
C ASN A 136 -14.70 2.03 2.51
N ILE A 137 -15.78 1.69 1.79
CA ILE A 137 -16.55 2.63 0.96
C ILE A 137 -17.24 3.72 1.79
N SER A 138 -17.54 3.44 3.07
CA SER A 138 -18.19 4.39 3.98
C SER A 138 -17.19 5.37 4.61
N LEU A 139 -15.88 5.14 4.46
CA LEU A 139 -14.85 6.01 5.01
C LEU A 139 -14.67 7.25 4.12
N PRO A 140 -14.76 8.48 4.65
CA PRO A 140 -14.48 9.68 3.88
C PRO A 140 -13.07 9.63 3.27
N VAL A 141 -12.91 10.11 2.02
CA VAL A 141 -11.62 10.07 1.31
C VAL A 141 -10.50 10.64 2.18
N LYS A 142 -10.71 11.80 2.82
CA LYS A 142 -9.72 12.44 3.73
C LYS A 142 -9.17 11.53 4.83
N ASP A 143 -9.95 10.55 5.27
CA ASP A 143 -9.57 9.60 6.30
C ASP A 143 -8.98 8.33 5.68
N ALA A 144 -9.46 7.92 4.50
CA ALA A 144 -8.86 6.84 3.70
C ALA A 144 -7.42 7.15 3.24
N LEU A 145 -7.05 8.43 3.11
CA LEU A 145 -5.68 8.84 2.78
C LEU A 145 -4.69 8.66 3.95
N LYS A 146 -5.16 8.47 5.19
CA LYS A 146 -4.34 8.38 6.41
C LYS A 146 -3.87 6.94 6.66
N ASP A 147 -3.05 6.42 5.75
CA ASP A 147 -2.59 5.04 5.73
C ASP A 147 -1.30 4.79 6.53
N SER A 148 -1.32 5.15 7.82
CA SER A 148 -0.14 5.04 8.70
C SER A 148 0.43 3.62 8.84
N LEU A 149 -0.41 2.60 8.67
CA LEU A 149 0.03 1.20 8.69
C LEU A 149 0.92 0.87 7.48
N ARG A 150 0.62 1.40 6.27
CA ARG A 150 1.45 1.25 5.07
C ARG A 150 2.81 1.93 5.25
N ILE A 151 2.85 3.10 5.88
CA ILE A 151 4.12 3.76 6.26
C ILE A 151 4.94 2.84 7.17
N ARG A 152 4.33 2.30 8.24
CA ARG A 152 5.00 1.40 9.19
C ARG A 152 5.48 0.12 8.51
N TYR A 153 4.70 -0.42 7.57
CA TYR A 153 5.05 -1.58 6.77
C TYR A 153 6.34 -1.36 5.98
N HIS A 154 6.37 -0.34 5.10
CA HIS A 154 7.54 -0.09 4.26
C HIS A 154 8.75 0.32 5.07
N TYR A 155 8.57 1.19 6.06
CA TYR A 155 9.64 1.58 6.97
C TYR A 155 10.27 0.37 7.68
N GLY A 156 9.44 -0.55 8.17
CA GLY A 156 9.89 -1.81 8.78
C GLY A 156 10.69 -2.67 7.80
N HIS A 157 10.16 -2.94 6.60
CA HIS A 157 10.83 -3.79 5.61
C HIS A 157 12.15 -3.18 5.13
N LEU A 158 12.16 -1.88 4.82
CA LEU A 158 13.38 -1.15 4.43
C LEU A 158 14.46 -1.19 5.52
N SER A 159 14.07 -1.11 6.81
CA SER A 159 15.04 -1.25 7.91
C SER A 159 15.71 -2.62 7.94
N TYR A 160 14.97 -3.68 7.62
CA TYR A 160 15.47 -5.05 7.59
C TYR A 160 16.26 -5.36 6.31
N ILE A 161 15.88 -4.78 5.17
CA ILE A 161 16.67 -4.80 3.94
C ILE A 161 18.02 -4.10 4.18
N LEU A 162 18.02 -2.94 4.83
CA LEU A 162 19.25 -2.23 5.16
C LEU A 162 20.16 -3.07 6.08
N LYS A 163 19.59 -3.79 7.05
CA LYS A 163 20.35 -4.76 7.87
C LYS A 163 20.95 -5.88 7.00
N ALA A 164 20.17 -6.46 6.09
CA ALA A 164 20.65 -7.51 5.18
C ALA A 164 21.81 -7.01 4.28
N ILE A 165 21.72 -5.79 3.77
CA ILE A 165 22.79 -5.14 2.98
C ILE A 165 24.04 -4.96 3.84
N LYS A 166 23.91 -4.46 5.09
CA LYS A 166 25.03 -4.33 6.04
C LYS A 166 25.68 -5.68 6.37
N GLU A 167 24.93 -6.76 6.27
CA GLU A 167 25.41 -8.14 6.42
C GLU A 167 25.93 -8.74 5.10
N GLY A 168 26.09 -7.92 4.06
CA GLY A 168 26.73 -8.29 2.80
C GLY A 168 25.81 -8.97 1.78
N VAL A 169 24.48 -8.87 1.91
CA VAL A 169 23.57 -9.30 0.84
C VAL A 169 23.62 -8.27 -0.31
N ASN A 170 23.75 -8.76 -1.55
CA ASN A 170 23.89 -7.92 -2.73
C ASN A 170 22.54 -7.40 -3.29
N VAL A 171 21.82 -6.61 -2.50
CA VAL A 171 20.55 -5.97 -2.92
C VAL A 171 20.83 -4.63 -3.59
N LYS A 172 20.26 -4.41 -4.78
CA LYS A 172 20.47 -3.19 -5.59
C LYS A 172 19.25 -2.30 -5.69
N GLY A 173 18.05 -2.81 -5.45
CA GLY A 173 16.86 -1.99 -5.50
C GLY A 173 15.65 -2.54 -4.79
N TYR A 174 14.71 -1.64 -4.53
CA TYR A 174 13.45 -1.87 -3.86
C TYR A 174 12.32 -1.12 -4.55
N TYR A 175 11.27 -1.84 -4.92
CA TYR A 175 10.10 -1.31 -5.59
C TYR A 175 8.86 -1.55 -4.72
N ILE A 176 8.19 -0.45 -4.34
CA ILE A 176 6.93 -0.53 -3.59
C ILE A 176 5.84 -1.06 -4.51
N TRP A 177 5.10 -2.05 -4.03
CA TRP A 177 3.83 -2.46 -4.60
C TRP A 177 2.68 -1.76 -3.86
N SER A 178 1.87 -0.91 -4.49
CA SER A 178 1.90 -0.45 -5.89
C SER A 178 1.79 1.09 -5.98
N PHE A 179 1.91 1.64 -7.18
CA PHE A 179 1.76 3.10 -7.36
C PHE A 179 0.30 3.58 -7.17
N LEU A 180 -0.67 2.86 -7.74
CA LEU A 180 -2.10 3.19 -7.72
C LEU A 180 -2.89 2.09 -7.01
N ASP A 181 -4.00 2.44 -6.37
CA ASP A 181 -5.03 1.45 -6.10
C ASP A 181 -5.57 0.94 -7.44
N ASP A 182 -5.53 -0.36 -7.66
CA ASP A 182 -5.88 -0.98 -8.93
C ASP A 182 -6.73 -2.25 -8.73
N PHE A 183 -6.81 -3.09 -9.77
CA PHE A 183 -7.57 -4.35 -9.75
C PHE A 183 -6.74 -5.49 -9.16
N GLU A 184 -7.20 -6.10 -8.08
CA GLU A 184 -6.42 -7.09 -7.32
C GLU A 184 -6.93 -8.52 -7.51
N TRP A 185 -6.94 -8.98 -8.77
CA TRP A 185 -7.29 -10.33 -9.19
C TRP A 185 -8.63 -10.79 -8.60
N ASN A 186 -8.67 -11.94 -7.93
CA ASN A 186 -9.86 -12.50 -7.29
C ASN A 186 -10.48 -11.57 -6.22
N SER A 187 -9.76 -10.54 -5.77
CA SER A 187 -10.29 -9.54 -4.82
C SER A 187 -10.93 -8.35 -5.53
N GLY A 188 -10.82 -8.24 -6.86
CA GLY A 188 -11.29 -7.10 -7.62
C GLY A 188 -10.79 -5.77 -7.02
N TYR A 189 -11.69 -4.79 -6.90
CA TYR A 189 -11.40 -3.49 -6.29
C TYR A 189 -11.70 -3.42 -4.78
N THR A 190 -11.79 -4.56 -4.09
CA THR A 190 -12.17 -4.62 -2.67
C THR A 190 -11.00 -4.42 -1.71
N VAL A 191 -9.77 -4.42 -2.22
CA VAL A 191 -8.54 -4.14 -1.48
C VAL A 191 -7.71 -3.09 -2.22
N ARG A 192 -6.79 -2.45 -1.48
CA ARG A 192 -6.06 -1.27 -1.95
C ARG A 192 -4.59 -1.37 -1.59
N PHE A 193 -3.71 -1.58 -2.56
CA PHE A 193 -2.25 -1.62 -2.33
C PHE A 193 -1.54 -0.29 -2.57
N GLY A 194 -2.15 0.60 -3.35
CA GLY A 194 -1.49 1.78 -3.90
C GLY A 194 -1.00 2.79 -2.89
N LEU A 195 0.08 3.49 -3.22
CA LEU A 195 0.45 4.77 -2.61
C LEU A 195 -0.53 5.89 -3.00
N THR A 196 -1.24 5.71 -4.11
CA THR A 196 -2.23 6.66 -4.62
C THR A 196 -3.63 6.06 -4.51
N TYR A 197 -4.51 6.74 -3.78
CA TYR A 197 -5.92 6.39 -3.71
C TYR A 197 -6.64 6.69 -5.03
N ILE A 198 -7.42 5.72 -5.53
CA ILE A 198 -8.35 5.90 -6.66
C ILE A 198 -9.79 5.95 -6.13
N ASP A 199 -10.47 7.06 -6.40
CA ASP A 199 -11.89 7.24 -6.13
C ASP A 199 -12.73 6.64 -7.26
N PHE A 200 -13.09 5.36 -7.13
CA PHE A 200 -13.89 4.64 -8.13
C PHE A 200 -15.28 5.23 -8.36
N LYS A 201 -15.81 6.04 -7.43
CA LYS A 201 -17.15 6.65 -7.54
C LYS A 201 -17.12 8.06 -8.13
N ASN A 202 -15.93 8.68 -8.18
CA ASN A 202 -15.76 10.06 -8.61
C ASN A 202 -14.77 10.14 -9.77
N ASN A 203 -15.17 9.55 -10.90
CA ASN A 203 -14.42 9.58 -12.16
C ASN A 203 -12.94 9.18 -12.01
N LEU A 204 -12.68 8.14 -11.20
CA LEU A 204 -11.34 7.61 -10.93
C LEU A 204 -10.36 8.68 -10.43
N LYS A 205 -10.82 9.69 -9.67
CA LYS A 205 -9.94 10.77 -9.23
C LYS A 205 -8.82 10.24 -8.32
N ARG A 206 -7.59 10.74 -8.54
CA ARG A 206 -6.36 10.31 -7.88
C ARG A 206 -6.05 11.21 -6.69
N TYR A 207 -5.70 10.62 -5.55
CA TYR A 207 -5.24 11.34 -4.36
C TYR A 207 -4.04 10.62 -3.76
N LEU A 208 -2.93 11.33 -3.55
CA LEU A 208 -1.78 10.76 -2.86
C LEU A 208 -2.14 10.45 -1.40
N LYS A 209 -1.87 9.22 -0.96
CA LYS A 209 -2.00 8.83 0.44
C LYS A 209 -0.81 9.37 1.25
N TYR A 210 -0.89 9.30 2.58
CA TYR A 210 0.18 9.78 3.46
C TYR A 210 1.48 8.99 3.24
N SER A 211 1.40 7.71 2.91
CA SER A 211 2.55 6.89 2.51
C SER A 211 3.28 7.41 1.26
N ALA A 212 2.57 7.98 0.27
CA ALA A 212 3.20 8.58 -0.89
C ALA A 212 4.04 9.80 -0.51
N TYR A 213 3.50 10.67 0.35
CA TYR A 213 4.23 11.84 0.86
C TYR A 213 5.41 11.43 1.74
N TRP A 214 5.23 10.43 2.60
CA TRP A 214 6.33 9.86 3.39
C TRP A 214 7.43 9.31 2.49
N PHE A 215 7.10 8.55 1.44
CA PHE A 215 8.09 7.98 0.53
C PHE A 215 8.81 9.06 -0.26
N LYS A 216 8.09 10.10 -0.71
CA LYS A 216 8.70 11.29 -1.31
C LYS A 216 9.75 11.92 -0.38
N MET A 217 9.42 12.11 0.90
CA MET A 217 10.35 12.67 1.89
C MET A 217 11.52 11.72 2.18
N PHE A 218 11.27 10.41 2.25
CA PHE A 218 12.28 9.39 2.43
C PHE A 218 13.34 9.39 1.31
N LEU A 219 12.92 9.71 0.08
CA LEU A 219 13.77 9.74 -1.11
C LEU A 219 14.62 11.00 -1.27
N LEU A 220 14.34 12.05 -0.50
CA LEU A 220 15.16 13.26 -0.50
C LEU A 220 16.56 12.94 0.04
N LYS A 221 17.56 13.55 -0.60
CA LYS A 221 18.97 13.46 -0.21
C LYS A 221 19.32 14.51 0.82
#